data_AF-X1LA20-F1
#
_entry.id   AF-X1LA20-F1
#
_cell.length_a   1.000
_cell.length_b   1.000
_cell.length_c   1.000
_cell.angle_alpha   90.00
_cell.angle_beta   90.00
_cell.angle_gamma   90.00
#
_symmetry.space_group_name_H-M   'P 1'
#
loop_
_entity.id
_entity.type
_entity.pdbx_description
1 polymer ?
#
loop_
_entity_poly.entity_id
_entity_poly.type
_entity_poly.pdbx_seq_one_letter_code
_entity_poly.pdbx_strand_id
1 'polypeptide(L)'
;MSGDGVDMTNTIVWGNYMYQIRTDESVPVVSFCDVQGGYPGQGNIDAEPCFFAPSSGAGPDYDGASANWTLLSSSPCINSGTEIYIPETDLAGSQRIYSDIVDIGAYENQSDLPLITVTPSGTADAGFVALATNSTTGLDITNTGKIDFKVESLSISDASGVFSIVTDVQDHLLAPGDLLQVEIGFTPTEERFYGGTINVHSTSSNAPDKEIILNGVGVSGTVVTGGEVSGTWRQEESPYTITGDIHIPRGRTLTIEPGV
;
A
#
# COMPACT_ATOMS: atom_id res chain seq x y z
N MET A 1 10.88 -22.32 24.92
CA MET A 1 10.07 -21.50 24.00
C MET A 1 11.06 -20.70 23.18
N SER A 2 11.54 -21.23 22.05
CA SER A 2 12.40 -20.50 21.11
C SER A 2 11.47 -19.63 20.26
N GLY A 3 11.44 -18.34 20.56
CA GLY A 3 10.56 -17.34 19.95
C GLY A 3 11.10 -16.78 18.65
N ASP A 4 11.46 -17.64 17.71
CA ASP A 4 11.74 -17.21 16.34
C ASP A 4 10.50 -17.60 15.53
N GLY A 5 9.61 -16.62 15.33
CA GLY A 5 8.54 -16.75 14.35
C GLY A 5 9.12 -16.98 12.96
N VAL A 6 8.34 -17.56 12.05
CA VAL A 6 8.75 -17.64 10.65
C VAL A 6 8.54 -16.26 10.03
N ASP A 7 9.62 -15.63 9.58
CA ASP A 7 9.57 -14.37 8.83
C ASP A 7 9.72 -14.69 7.34
N MET A 8 8.79 -14.18 6.53
CA MET A 8 8.84 -14.27 5.07
C MET A 8 8.91 -12.86 4.49
N THR A 9 9.94 -12.61 3.70
CA THR A 9 10.18 -11.31 3.06
C THR A 9 10.64 -11.51 1.61
N ASN A 10 10.26 -10.60 0.71
CA ASN A 10 10.64 -10.63 -0.72
C ASN A 10 10.31 -11.96 -1.41
N THR A 11 9.23 -12.62 -1.01
CA THR A 11 8.90 -13.98 -1.47
C THR A 11 7.61 -13.97 -2.27
N ILE A 12 7.57 -14.78 -3.34
CA ILE A 12 6.35 -15.06 -4.09
C ILE A 12 5.78 -16.40 -3.59
N VAL A 13 4.53 -16.38 -3.14
CA VAL A 13 3.76 -17.57 -2.76
C VAL A 13 2.52 -17.62 -3.65
N TRP A 14 2.61 -18.36 -4.74
CA TRP A 14 1.60 -18.37 -5.80
C TRP A 14 1.35 -19.76 -6.39
N GLY A 15 0.09 -20.05 -6.70
CA GLY A 15 -0.29 -21.20 -7.51
C GLY A 15 -0.16 -22.57 -6.82
N ASN A 16 0.09 -22.62 -5.51
CA ASN A 16 0.09 -23.88 -4.78
C ASN A 16 -1.33 -24.33 -4.38
N TYR A 17 -1.49 -25.62 -4.08
CA TYR A 17 -2.79 -26.20 -3.75
C TYR A 17 -3.22 -25.93 -2.31
N MET A 18 -4.54 -25.79 -2.11
CA MET A 18 -5.25 -25.68 -0.84
C MET A 18 -5.08 -24.35 -0.08
N TYR A 19 -3.88 -24.00 0.35
CA TYR A 19 -3.58 -22.78 1.11
C TYR A 19 -2.21 -22.24 0.73
N GLN A 20 -2.10 -20.96 0.37
CA GLN A 20 -0.78 -20.34 0.12
C GLN A 20 0.10 -20.42 1.36
N ILE A 21 -0.44 -19.99 2.50
CA ILE A 21 0.20 -20.05 3.80
C ILE A 21 -0.80 -20.70 4.76
N ARG A 22 -0.40 -21.81 5.40
CA ARG A 22 -1.20 -22.47 6.44
C ARG A 22 -0.53 -22.31 7.78
N THR A 23 -1.27 -21.72 8.73
CA THR A 23 -0.83 -21.47 10.10
C THR A 23 -1.72 -22.22 11.07
N ASP A 24 -1.15 -23.11 11.89
CA ASP A 24 -1.89 -23.83 12.93
C ASP A 24 -1.60 -23.23 14.33
N GLU A 25 -0.32 -23.17 14.74
CA GLU A 25 0.12 -22.70 16.08
C GLU A 25 1.10 -21.51 16.04
N SER A 26 1.27 -20.87 14.87
CA SER A 26 2.18 -19.73 14.69
C SER A 26 1.54 -18.63 13.88
N VAL A 27 2.01 -17.40 14.05
CA VAL A 27 1.64 -16.25 13.22
C VAL A 27 2.91 -15.74 12.57
N PRO A 28 3.18 -16.11 11.30
CA PRO A 28 4.37 -15.66 10.61
C PRO A 28 4.26 -14.16 10.31
N VAL A 29 5.39 -13.46 10.36
CA VAL A 29 5.48 -12.10 9.84
C VAL A 29 5.75 -12.21 8.35
N VAL A 30 4.83 -11.70 7.55
CA VAL A 30 4.93 -11.73 6.09
C VAL A 30 4.93 -10.29 5.61
N SER A 31 6.00 -9.85 4.98
CA SER A 31 6.16 -8.48 4.50
C SER A 31 6.82 -8.46 3.14
N PHE A 32 6.48 -7.49 2.28
CA PHE A 32 7.03 -7.37 0.93
C PHE A 32 6.96 -8.70 0.14
N CYS A 33 5.87 -9.45 0.29
CA CYS A 33 5.62 -10.70 -0.41
C CYS A 33 4.47 -10.56 -1.40
N ASP A 34 4.49 -11.36 -2.46
CA ASP A 34 3.35 -11.53 -3.36
C ASP A 34 2.65 -12.84 -2.99
N VAL A 35 1.46 -12.77 -2.41
CA VAL A 35 0.74 -13.92 -1.88
C VAL A 35 -0.62 -14.02 -2.54
N GLN A 36 -0.88 -15.11 -3.25
CA GLN A 36 -2.15 -15.33 -3.94
C GLN A 36 -3.34 -15.32 -2.97
N GLY A 37 -4.32 -14.47 -3.23
CA GLY A 37 -5.48 -14.26 -2.35
C GLY A 37 -5.20 -13.35 -1.16
N GLY A 38 -4.01 -12.75 -1.09
CA GLY A 38 -3.60 -11.75 -0.12
C GLY A 38 -3.12 -12.33 1.22
N TYR A 39 -2.25 -11.57 1.89
CA TYR A 39 -1.84 -11.85 3.26
C TYR A 39 -1.56 -10.54 4.01
N PRO A 40 -2.07 -10.37 5.25
CA PRO A 40 -1.83 -9.15 6.03
C PRO A 40 -0.35 -8.90 6.27
N GLY A 41 0.12 -7.70 5.96
CA GLY A 41 1.51 -7.31 6.20
C GLY A 41 1.94 -6.10 5.37
N GLN A 42 3.00 -5.43 5.83
CA GLN A 42 3.53 -4.26 5.13
C GLN A 42 4.10 -4.68 3.77
N GLY A 43 3.73 -3.94 2.71
CA GLY A 43 4.30 -4.12 1.38
C GLY A 43 3.87 -5.41 0.66
N ASN A 44 2.99 -6.22 1.26
CA ASN A 44 2.46 -7.40 0.56
C ASN A 44 1.55 -6.98 -0.58
N ILE A 45 1.58 -7.77 -1.65
CA ILE A 45 0.71 -7.62 -2.82
C ILE A 45 -0.02 -8.95 -3.09
N ASP A 46 -1.13 -8.86 -3.83
CA ASP A 46 -1.89 -10.00 -4.35
C ASP A 46 -2.15 -9.73 -5.83
N ALA A 47 -1.19 -10.06 -6.67
CA ALA A 47 -1.28 -9.83 -8.10
C ALA A 47 -0.55 -10.93 -8.87
N GLU A 48 -0.94 -11.21 -10.11
CA GLU A 48 -0.30 -12.27 -10.89
C GLU A 48 1.21 -12.00 -11.05
N PRO A 49 2.11 -12.89 -10.57
CA PRO A 49 3.56 -12.64 -10.58
C PRO A 49 4.15 -12.51 -11.99
N CYS A 50 3.46 -12.98 -13.03
CA CYS A 50 3.89 -12.90 -14.42
C CYS A 50 5.27 -13.55 -14.66
N PHE A 51 5.43 -14.81 -14.24
CA PHE A 51 6.63 -15.60 -14.54
C PHE A 51 6.78 -15.83 -16.06
N PHE A 52 8.03 -15.89 -16.54
CA PHE A 52 8.34 -16.10 -17.95
C PHE A 52 7.89 -17.49 -18.46
N ALA A 53 8.25 -18.55 -17.75
CA ALA A 53 7.78 -19.91 -18.04
C ALA A 53 7.81 -20.76 -16.75
N PRO A 54 6.81 -20.60 -15.85
CA PRO A 54 6.72 -21.38 -14.62
C PRO A 54 6.45 -22.86 -14.92
N SER A 55 6.58 -23.73 -13.92
CA SER A 55 6.18 -25.14 -14.07
C SER A 55 4.69 -25.24 -14.39
N SER A 56 4.28 -26.31 -15.08
CA SER A 56 2.87 -26.51 -15.48
C SER A 56 1.92 -26.81 -14.32
N GLY A 57 2.44 -26.89 -13.09
CA GLY A 57 1.70 -27.09 -11.86
C GLY A 57 2.62 -27.08 -10.64
N ALA A 58 2.02 -27.22 -9.46
CA ALA A 58 2.71 -27.31 -8.19
C ALA A 58 2.74 -28.75 -7.67
N GLY A 59 3.68 -29.07 -6.78
CA GLY A 59 3.77 -30.38 -6.13
C GLY A 59 4.72 -31.37 -6.82
N PRO A 60 4.78 -32.62 -6.34
CA PRO A 60 5.85 -33.57 -6.69
C PRO A 60 5.79 -34.08 -8.14
N ASP A 61 4.67 -33.91 -8.82
CA ASP A 61 4.48 -34.38 -10.20
C ASP A 61 5.04 -33.39 -11.26
N TYR A 62 5.51 -32.22 -10.82
CA TYR A 62 6.00 -31.15 -11.69
C TYR A 62 7.44 -30.77 -11.33
N ASP A 63 8.28 -30.58 -12.35
CA ASP A 63 9.65 -30.14 -12.16
C ASP A 63 9.74 -28.61 -12.12
N GLY A 64 9.71 -28.07 -10.90
CA GLY A 64 9.93 -26.64 -10.69
C GLY A 64 11.40 -26.23 -10.83
N ALA A 65 12.37 -27.15 -10.71
CA ALA A 65 13.78 -26.77 -10.74
C ALA A 65 14.27 -26.45 -12.17
N SER A 66 13.63 -27.00 -13.20
CA SER A 66 13.91 -26.69 -14.61
C SER A 66 13.07 -25.55 -15.21
N ALA A 67 12.07 -25.06 -14.47
CA ALA A 67 11.21 -23.98 -14.92
C ALA A 67 11.92 -22.61 -14.88
N ASN A 68 11.45 -21.68 -15.72
CA ASN A 68 11.95 -20.32 -15.74
C ASN A 68 11.07 -19.39 -14.91
N TRP A 69 11.51 -19.15 -13.68
CA TRP A 69 10.84 -18.29 -12.70
C TRP A 69 11.30 -16.83 -12.76
N THR A 70 12.03 -16.40 -13.80
CA THR A 70 12.30 -14.97 -14.00
C THR A 70 10.99 -14.23 -14.28
N LEU A 71 10.92 -12.98 -13.84
CA LEU A 71 9.74 -12.13 -14.04
C LEU A 71 9.70 -11.56 -15.47
N LEU A 72 8.51 -11.53 -16.06
CA LEU A 72 8.24 -10.71 -17.26
C LEU A 72 8.31 -9.22 -16.89
N SER A 73 8.60 -8.35 -17.86
CA SER A 73 8.66 -6.89 -17.64
C SER A 73 7.36 -6.27 -17.12
N SER A 74 6.25 -7.00 -17.24
CA SER A 74 4.94 -6.62 -16.74
C SER A 74 4.64 -7.09 -15.32
N SER A 75 5.60 -7.72 -14.65
CA SER A 75 5.38 -8.26 -13.31
C SER A 75 5.26 -7.14 -12.27
N PRO A 76 4.22 -7.16 -11.42
CA PRO A 76 4.08 -6.23 -10.30
C PRO A 76 5.10 -6.47 -9.18
N CYS A 77 5.81 -7.62 -9.21
CA CYS A 77 6.87 -7.94 -8.27
C CYS A 77 8.16 -7.15 -8.52
N ILE A 78 8.32 -6.56 -9.71
CA ILE A 78 9.51 -5.79 -10.05
C ILE A 78 9.52 -4.47 -9.25
N ASN A 79 10.64 -4.18 -8.58
CA ASN A 79 10.82 -3.02 -7.70
C ASN A 79 9.76 -2.89 -6.59
N SER A 80 9.33 -4.01 -6.02
CA SER A 80 8.30 -4.04 -4.96
C SER A 80 8.79 -4.64 -3.63
N GLY A 81 10.05 -5.07 -3.56
CA GLY A 81 10.67 -5.67 -2.38
C GLY A 81 11.28 -4.67 -1.39
N THR A 82 12.00 -5.20 -0.41
CA THR A 82 12.76 -4.45 0.59
C THR A 82 14.22 -4.91 0.64
N GLU A 83 15.14 -4.02 1.04
CA GLU A 83 16.58 -4.34 1.16
C GLU A 83 16.95 -5.09 2.46
N ILE A 84 15.96 -5.57 3.20
CA ILE A 84 16.17 -6.26 4.47
C ILE A 84 16.53 -7.74 4.23
N TYR A 85 17.64 -8.19 4.82
CA TYR A 85 18.10 -9.59 4.80
C TYR A 85 18.28 -10.21 3.40
N ILE A 86 18.71 -9.41 2.41
CA ILE A 86 18.94 -9.89 1.04
C ILE A 86 20.37 -10.44 0.83
N PRO A 87 20.56 -11.48 0.00
CA PRO A 87 21.89 -11.90 -0.47
C PRO A 87 22.49 -10.88 -1.45
N GLU A 88 23.81 -10.92 -1.69
CA GLU A 88 24.47 -10.04 -2.67
C GLU A 88 23.97 -10.29 -4.10
N THR A 89 23.65 -11.55 -4.43
CA THR A 89 23.19 -11.96 -5.76
C THR A 89 21.92 -12.81 -5.71
N ASP A 90 21.17 -12.79 -6.80
CA ASP A 90 20.02 -13.66 -7.03
C ASP A 90 20.45 -15.10 -7.39
N LEU A 91 19.46 -15.95 -7.68
CA LEU A 91 19.71 -17.37 -8.02
C LEU A 91 20.47 -17.57 -9.36
N ALA A 92 20.45 -16.58 -10.26
CA ALA A 92 21.21 -16.57 -11.51
C ALA A 92 22.61 -15.95 -11.36
N GLY A 93 22.95 -15.40 -10.19
CA GLY A 93 24.21 -14.71 -9.92
C GLY A 93 24.22 -13.22 -10.29
N SER A 94 23.08 -12.64 -10.66
CA SER A 94 22.94 -11.19 -10.88
C SER A 94 22.89 -10.46 -9.54
N GLN A 95 23.30 -9.19 -9.47
CA GLN A 95 23.19 -8.41 -8.23
C GLN A 95 21.72 -8.33 -7.78
N ARG A 96 21.48 -8.42 -6.47
CA ARG A 96 20.10 -8.46 -5.94
C ARG A 96 19.41 -7.10 -5.86
N ILE A 97 20.15 -6.01 -6.03
CA ILE A 97 19.60 -4.66 -6.08
C ILE A 97 19.87 -4.14 -7.50
N TYR A 98 18.80 -3.74 -8.18
CA TYR A 98 18.88 -3.04 -9.45
C TYR A 98 17.92 -1.86 -9.43
N SER A 99 18.38 -0.67 -9.84
CA SER A 99 17.61 0.58 -9.68
C SER A 99 17.24 0.93 -8.23
N ASP A 100 18.11 0.58 -7.28
CA ASP A 100 17.97 0.88 -5.84
C ASP A 100 16.77 0.24 -5.14
N ILE A 101 16.07 -0.70 -5.81
CA ILE A 101 14.99 -1.49 -5.21
C ILE A 101 15.22 -2.96 -5.57
N VAL A 102 14.70 -3.86 -4.73
CA VAL A 102 14.77 -5.31 -4.90
C VAL A 102 13.45 -5.81 -5.48
N ASP A 103 13.50 -6.80 -6.36
CA ASP A 103 12.31 -7.52 -6.80
C ASP A 103 11.81 -8.50 -5.72
N ILE A 104 10.49 -8.66 -5.63
CA ILE A 104 9.91 -9.80 -4.90
C ILE A 104 10.15 -11.07 -5.73
N GLY A 105 10.73 -12.13 -5.14
CA GLY A 105 10.97 -13.41 -5.81
C GLY A 105 12.41 -13.91 -5.70
N ALA A 106 12.80 -14.90 -6.50
CA ALA A 106 14.15 -15.50 -6.43
C ALA A 106 15.16 -14.93 -7.44
N TYR A 107 14.67 -14.20 -8.44
CA TYR A 107 15.44 -13.59 -9.54
C TYR A 107 15.28 -12.08 -9.51
N GLU A 108 16.30 -11.36 -9.94
CA GLU A 108 16.28 -9.90 -10.05
C GLU A 108 16.18 -9.49 -11.53
N ASN A 109 15.25 -8.60 -11.87
CA ASN A 109 15.14 -8.06 -13.20
C ASN A 109 16.21 -6.98 -13.43
N GLN A 110 17.15 -7.26 -14.34
CA GLN A 110 18.27 -6.37 -14.67
C GLN A 110 18.03 -5.50 -15.91
N SER A 111 16.76 -5.30 -16.29
CA SER A 111 16.41 -4.55 -17.50
C SER A 111 16.09 -3.10 -17.19
N ASP A 112 16.55 -2.18 -18.02
CA ASP A 112 16.07 -0.79 -17.99
C ASP A 112 14.59 -0.77 -18.38
N LEU A 113 13.69 -0.48 -17.42
CA LEU A 113 12.24 -0.49 -17.61
C LEU A 113 11.59 0.80 -17.11
N PRO A 114 10.40 1.16 -17.63
CA PRO A 114 9.55 2.20 -17.06
C PRO A 114 8.71 1.64 -15.91
N LEU A 115 9.16 1.82 -14.67
CA LEU A 115 8.55 1.14 -13.50
C LEU A 115 7.87 2.14 -12.58
N ILE A 116 6.61 1.87 -12.25
CA ILE A 116 5.83 2.66 -11.29
C ILE A 116 5.87 2.01 -9.91
N THR A 117 6.02 2.83 -8.88
CA THR A 117 5.75 2.46 -7.49
C THR A 117 4.79 3.49 -6.89
N VAL A 118 3.73 3.02 -6.24
CA VAL A 118 2.75 3.88 -5.56
C VAL A 118 2.81 3.64 -4.06
N THR A 119 2.91 4.71 -3.27
CA THR A 119 2.95 4.65 -1.81
C THR A 119 1.85 5.53 -1.21
N PRO A 120 0.94 5.02 -0.38
CA PRO A 120 0.80 3.61 0.00
C PRO A 120 0.32 2.75 -1.19
N SER A 121 0.80 1.50 -1.26
CA SER A 121 0.51 0.59 -2.39
C SER A 121 -0.85 -0.10 -2.32
N GLY A 122 -1.52 -0.03 -1.16
CA GLY A 122 -2.78 -0.73 -0.91
C GLY A 122 -3.91 0.18 -0.47
N THR A 123 -3.71 1.02 0.55
CA THR A 123 -4.78 1.87 1.11
C THR A 123 -4.26 3.26 1.48
N ALA A 124 -4.93 4.29 0.96
CA ALA A 124 -4.82 5.66 1.45
C ALA A 124 -6.03 5.98 2.34
N ASP A 125 -5.78 6.26 3.61
CA ASP A 125 -6.82 6.53 4.60
C ASP A 125 -6.87 8.02 4.90
N ALA A 126 -8.05 8.63 4.79
CA ALA A 126 -8.32 10.02 5.17
C ALA A 126 -8.61 10.18 6.67
N GLY A 127 -8.72 9.06 7.39
CA GLY A 127 -8.98 9.02 8.82
C GLY A 127 -10.39 9.50 9.18
N PHE A 128 -10.52 10.05 10.37
CA PHE A 128 -11.78 10.57 10.89
C PHE A 128 -11.95 12.05 10.55
N VAL A 129 -13.06 12.39 9.89
CA VAL A 129 -13.32 13.74 9.40
C VAL A 129 -14.73 14.18 9.80
N ALA A 130 -14.84 15.41 10.31
CA ALA A 130 -16.13 15.97 10.69
C ALA A 130 -17.05 16.11 9.47
N LEU A 131 -18.35 15.89 9.65
CA LEU A 131 -19.31 15.97 8.54
C LEU A 131 -19.28 17.33 7.84
N ALA A 132 -19.40 17.31 6.51
CA ALA A 132 -19.37 18.46 5.62
C ALA A 132 -18.10 19.32 5.70
N THR A 133 -17.01 18.79 6.26
CA THR A 133 -15.67 19.38 6.19
C THR A 133 -14.81 18.60 5.21
N ASN A 134 -13.85 19.28 4.59
CA ASN A 134 -12.89 18.65 3.71
C ASN A 134 -11.60 18.32 4.47
N SER A 135 -11.13 17.09 4.32
CA SER A 135 -9.78 16.65 4.67
C SER A 135 -9.11 16.11 3.42
N THR A 136 -7.79 15.96 3.45
CA THR A 136 -7.05 15.35 2.34
C THR A 136 -6.20 14.17 2.81
N THR A 137 -6.11 13.15 1.96
CA THR A 137 -5.14 12.06 2.05
C THR A 137 -4.34 12.05 0.75
N GLY A 138 -3.24 11.32 0.70
CA GLY A 138 -2.33 11.38 -0.44
C GLY A 138 -1.71 10.05 -0.80
N LEU A 139 -1.22 10.00 -2.04
CA LEU A 139 -0.32 8.95 -2.50
C LEU A 139 0.84 9.57 -3.28
N ASP A 140 1.97 8.91 -3.19
CA ASP A 140 3.22 9.23 -3.87
C ASP A 140 3.39 8.26 -5.04
N ILE A 141 3.46 8.78 -6.26
CA ILE A 141 3.76 8.02 -7.48
C ILE A 141 5.21 8.29 -7.87
N THR A 142 6.04 7.25 -7.84
CA THR A 142 7.47 7.37 -8.15
C THR A 142 7.83 6.56 -9.38
N ASN A 143 8.73 7.09 -10.22
CA ASN A 143 9.43 6.29 -11.22
C ASN A 143 10.66 5.63 -10.61
N THR A 144 10.54 4.33 -10.33
CA THR A 144 11.62 3.52 -9.75
C THR A 144 12.43 2.79 -10.82
N GLY A 145 12.07 2.96 -12.09
CA GLY A 145 12.77 2.38 -13.22
C GLY A 145 13.91 3.24 -13.75
N LYS A 146 14.35 2.91 -14.96
CA LYS A 146 15.42 3.61 -15.70
C LYS A 146 14.93 4.28 -16.98
N ILE A 147 13.66 4.09 -17.34
CA ILE A 147 13.02 4.69 -18.51
C ILE A 147 11.86 5.57 -18.05
N ASP A 148 11.69 6.72 -18.70
CA ASP A 148 10.55 7.61 -18.45
C ASP A 148 9.21 6.89 -18.68
N PHE A 149 8.21 7.23 -17.89
CA PHE A 149 6.82 6.86 -18.16
C PHE A 149 5.88 8.04 -17.93
N LYS A 150 4.63 7.91 -18.36
CA LYS A 150 3.60 8.90 -18.08
C LYS A 150 2.52 8.36 -17.18
N VAL A 151 2.06 9.16 -16.22
CA VAL A 151 0.75 8.99 -15.60
C VAL A 151 -0.25 9.65 -16.55
N GLU A 152 -1.00 8.83 -17.29
CA GLU A 152 -1.93 9.29 -18.32
C GLU A 152 -3.16 9.93 -17.69
N SER A 153 -3.72 9.29 -16.65
CA SER A 153 -4.88 9.80 -15.93
C SER A 153 -5.04 9.16 -14.55
N LEU A 154 -5.85 9.84 -13.72
CA LEU A 154 -6.35 9.33 -12.45
C LEU A 154 -7.88 9.28 -12.49
N SER A 155 -8.50 8.26 -11.90
CA SER A 155 -9.95 8.20 -11.75
C SER A 155 -10.36 7.63 -10.39
N ILE A 156 -11.49 8.12 -9.86
CA ILE A 156 -12.06 7.63 -8.60
C ILE A 156 -13.35 6.87 -8.90
N SER A 157 -13.47 5.68 -8.30
CA SER A 157 -14.74 4.97 -8.17
C SER A 157 -15.19 5.01 -6.72
N ASP A 158 -16.16 5.87 -6.42
CA ASP A 158 -16.86 5.88 -5.15
C ASP A 158 -18.38 5.96 -5.39
N ALA A 159 -19.16 5.26 -4.56
CA ALA A 159 -20.62 5.29 -4.69
C ALA A 159 -21.24 6.50 -3.98
N SER A 160 -20.49 7.12 -3.06
CA SER A 160 -21.00 8.18 -2.18
C SER A 160 -20.62 9.59 -2.64
N GLY A 161 -19.72 9.77 -3.62
CA GLY A 161 -19.28 11.07 -4.12
C GLY A 161 -18.52 11.90 -3.08
N VAL A 162 -17.85 11.24 -2.13
CA VAL A 162 -17.16 11.89 -0.99
C VAL A 162 -15.67 12.04 -1.24
N PHE A 163 -15.10 11.30 -2.19
CA PHE A 163 -13.70 11.39 -2.59
C PHE A 163 -13.55 12.22 -3.88
N SER A 164 -12.49 13.02 -3.97
CA SER A 164 -12.20 13.84 -5.14
C SER A 164 -10.70 13.94 -5.40
N ILE A 165 -10.29 14.00 -6.67
CA ILE A 165 -8.90 14.23 -7.05
C ILE A 165 -8.64 15.74 -6.94
N VAL A 166 -7.69 16.13 -6.10
CA VAL A 166 -7.29 17.54 -5.90
C VAL A 166 -6.13 17.89 -6.83
N THR A 167 -5.16 16.98 -6.98
CA THR A 167 -4.05 17.14 -7.93
C THR A 167 -4.52 16.80 -9.34
N ASP A 168 -4.62 17.80 -10.23
CA ASP A 168 -4.92 17.55 -11.65
C ASP A 168 -3.73 16.88 -12.34
N VAL A 169 -3.94 15.65 -12.83
CA VAL A 169 -2.91 14.84 -13.47
C VAL A 169 -3.45 14.34 -14.80
N GLN A 170 -2.83 14.80 -15.87
CA GLN A 170 -3.06 14.32 -17.23
C GLN A 170 -1.73 14.28 -17.99
N ASP A 171 -1.43 13.14 -18.60
CA ASP A 171 -0.22 12.92 -19.41
C ASP A 171 1.09 13.39 -18.74
N HIS A 172 1.19 13.23 -17.43
CA HIS A 172 2.32 13.73 -16.64
C HIS A 172 3.53 12.81 -16.80
N LEU A 173 4.63 13.34 -17.35
CA LEU A 173 5.89 12.59 -17.53
C LEU A 173 6.66 12.50 -16.21
N LEU A 174 7.11 11.29 -15.87
CA LEU A 174 8.04 11.03 -14.76
C LEU A 174 9.33 10.43 -15.32
N ALA A 175 10.43 11.16 -15.19
CA ALA A 175 11.77 10.64 -15.46
C ALA A 175 12.23 9.74 -14.29
N PRO A 176 13.25 8.88 -14.47
CA PRO A 176 13.80 8.06 -13.40
C PRO A 176 14.10 8.83 -12.12
N GLY A 177 13.53 8.39 -11.00
CA GLY A 177 13.65 9.02 -9.69
C GLY A 177 12.68 10.17 -9.42
N ASP A 178 11.89 10.62 -10.41
CA ASP A 178 10.87 11.64 -10.18
C ASP A 178 9.73 11.09 -9.31
N LEU A 179 9.17 11.99 -8.51
CA LEU A 179 8.05 11.76 -7.60
C LEU A 179 6.91 12.74 -7.92
N LEU A 180 5.71 12.21 -8.12
CA LEU A 180 4.45 12.96 -8.21
C LEU A 180 3.61 12.71 -6.95
N GLN A 181 3.34 13.77 -6.19
CA GLN A 181 2.44 13.73 -5.04
C GLN A 181 1.01 14.01 -5.48
N VAL A 182 0.11 13.05 -5.24
CA VAL A 182 -1.31 13.12 -5.57
C VAL A 182 -2.09 13.34 -4.28
N GLU A 183 -2.88 14.42 -4.25
CA GLU A 183 -3.78 14.75 -3.16
C GLU A 183 -5.21 14.35 -3.51
N ILE A 184 -5.86 13.65 -2.57
CA ILE A 184 -7.24 13.18 -2.66
C ILE A 184 -8.03 13.85 -1.53
N GLY A 185 -9.07 14.61 -1.89
CA GLY A 185 -10.00 15.21 -0.95
C GLY A 185 -11.03 14.20 -0.47
N PHE A 186 -11.44 14.30 0.80
CA PHE A 186 -12.49 13.52 1.44
C PHE A 186 -13.43 14.45 2.20
N THR A 187 -14.71 14.46 1.81
CA THR A 187 -15.77 15.27 2.45
C THR A 187 -16.96 14.36 2.81
N PRO A 188 -17.02 13.80 4.03
CA PRO A 188 -18.10 12.92 4.45
C PRO A 188 -19.40 13.68 4.71
N THR A 189 -20.53 13.02 4.49
CA THR A 189 -21.88 13.60 4.64
C THR A 189 -22.71 12.98 5.76
N GLU A 190 -22.31 11.79 6.24
CA GLU A 190 -22.97 11.01 7.26
C GLU A 190 -21.93 10.38 8.19
N GLU A 191 -22.33 10.08 9.43
CA GLU A 191 -21.48 9.37 10.38
C GLU A 191 -21.42 7.88 10.04
N ARG A 192 -20.41 7.50 9.25
CA ARG A 192 -20.12 6.11 8.88
C ARG A 192 -18.74 5.98 8.26
N PHE A 193 -18.35 4.73 8.02
CA PHE A 193 -17.23 4.39 7.16
C PHE A 193 -17.58 4.59 5.67
N TYR A 194 -16.63 5.14 4.93
CA TYR A 194 -16.65 5.31 3.48
C TYR A 194 -15.48 4.55 2.87
N GLY A 195 -15.77 3.87 1.75
CA GLY A 195 -14.78 3.21 0.92
C GLY A 195 -14.93 3.65 -0.54
N GLY A 196 -13.81 3.68 -1.25
CA GLY A 196 -13.72 3.93 -2.68
C GLY A 196 -12.42 3.37 -3.24
N THR A 197 -12.17 3.56 -4.52
CA THR A 197 -10.88 3.22 -5.14
C THR A 197 -10.41 4.38 -6.02
N ILE A 198 -9.10 4.62 -6.01
CA ILE A 198 -8.42 5.44 -7.01
C ILE A 198 -7.67 4.52 -7.97
N ASN A 199 -7.87 4.73 -9.26
CA ASN A 199 -7.17 4.04 -10.34
C ASN A 199 -6.15 4.99 -10.96
N VAL A 200 -4.91 4.54 -10.99
CA VAL A 200 -3.79 5.20 -11.67
C VAL A 200 -3.59 4.50 -13.01
N HIS A 201 -3.76 5.24 -14.11
CA HIS A 201 -3.47 4.76 -15.46
C HIS A 201 -2.14 5.35 -15.93
N SER A 202 -1.22 4.51 -16.36
CA SER A 202 0.14 4.89 -16.73
C SER A 202 0.70 4.05 -17.87
N THR A 203 1.79 4.54 -18.47
CA THR A 203 2.57 3.81 -19.47
C THR A 203 3.69 2.96 -18.86
N SER A 204 3.68 2.73 -17.55
CA SER A 204 4.66 1.86 -16.89
C SER A 204 4.47 0.41 -17.31
N SER A 205 5.51 -0.41 -17.21
CA SER A 205 5.46 -1.80 -17.64
C SER A 205 4.86 -2.71 -16.57
N ASN A 206 5.26 -2.54 -15.30
CA ASN A 206 4.94 -3.45 -14.19
C ASN A 206 3.50 -3.32 -13.66
N ALA A 207 2.90 -2.13 -13.75
CA ALA A 207 1.53 -1.90 -13.29
C ALA A 207 0.91 -0.70 -14.04
N PRO A 208 0.61 -0.85 -15.34
CA PRO A 208 0.00 0.23 -16.13
C PRO A 208 -1.32 0.71 -15.53
N ASP A 209 -2.11 -0.21 -14.96
CA ASP A 209 -3.31 0.09 -14.17
C ASP A 209 -3.05 -0.30 -12.71
N LYS A 210 -3.03 0.67 -11.80
CA LYS A 210 -2.84 0.44 -10.36
C LYS A 210 -4.05 0.94 -9.58
N GLU A 211 -4.67 0.03 -8.82
CA GLU A 211 -5.76 0.35 -7.91
C GLU A 211 -5.24 0.55 -6.48
N ILE A 212 -5.69 1.62 -5.81
CA ILE A 212 -5.45 1.89 -4.40
C ILE A 212 -6.79 2.12 -3.73
N ILE A 213 -7.01 1.45 -2.59
CA ILE A 213 -8.22 1.60 -1.78
C ILE A 213 -8.20 2.95 -1.09
N LEU A 214 -9.32 3.66 -1.12
CA LEU A 214 -9.55 4.88 -0.36
C LEU A 214 -10.48 4.58 0.81
N ASN A 215 -10.05 4.97 2.01
CA ASN A 215 -10.85 4.85 3.23
C ASN A 215 -11.03 6.22 3.90
N GLY A 216 -12.12 6.34 4.66
CA GLY A 216 -12.34 7.47 5.55
C GLY A 216 -13.58 7.26 6.42
N VAL A 217 -13.64 7.94 7.56
CA VAL A 217 -14.77 7.85 8.49
C VAL A 217 -15.35 9.25 8.71
N GLY A 218 -16.61 9.42 8.37
CA GLY A 218 -17.37 10.60 8.77
C GLY A 218 -17.75 10.51 10.24
N VAL A 219 -17.60 11.59 11.00
CA VAL A 219 -18.03 11.65 12.41
C VAL A 219 -18.80 12.93 12.71
N SER A 220 -19.80 12.83 13.58
CA SER A 220 -20.51 14.00 14.08
C SER A 220 -19.68 14.74 15.15
N GLY A 221 -19.89 16.06 15.20
CA GLY A 221 -19.28 16.93 16.18
C GLY A 221 -17.78 17.18 15.96
N THR A 222 -17.05 17.40 17.04
CA THR A 222 -15.65 17.84 17.01
C THR A 222 -14.70 16.64 17.03
N VAL A 223 -13.85 16.51 16.01
CA VAL A 223 -12.79 15.49 15.97
C VAL A 223 -11.66 15.89 16.91
N VAL A 224 -11.31 15.00 17.84
CA VAL A 224 -10.13 15.12 18.70
C VAL A 224 -9.16 14.02 18.31
N THR A 225 -8.11 14.39 17.59
CA THR A 225 -7.03 13.47 17.25
C THR A 225 -6.25 13.06 18.51
N GLY A 226 -5.65 11.87 18.48
CA GLY A 226 -4.78 11.42 19.57
C GLY A 226 -3.59 12.36 19.80
N GLY A 227 -3.16 12.47 21.05
CA GLY A 227 -2.04 13.30 21.48
C GLY A 227 -2.34 14.21 22.66
N GLU A 228 -1.68 15.36 22.71
CA GLU A 228 -1.81 16.31 23.81
C GLU A 228 -3.14 17.06 23.74
N VAL A 229 -3.92 17.03 24.82
CA VAL A 229 -5.16 17.81 24.95
C VAL A 229 -5.13 18.72 26.18
N SER A 230 -5.69 19.93 26.04
CA SER A 230 -5.89 20.87 27.14
C SER A 230 -6.91 21.94 26.75
N GLY A 231 -7.38 22.73 27.70
CA GLY A 231 -8.35 23.80 27.46
C GLY A 231 -9.73 23.47 28.02
N THR A 232 -10.79 23.97 27.39
CA THR A 232 -12.17 23.76 27.80
C THR A 232 -12.95 23.13 26.66
N TRP A 233 -13.55 21.97 26.90
CA TRP A 233 -14.54 21.40 26.01
C TRP A 233 -15.92 21.95 26.37
N ARG A 234 -16.65 22.41 25.35
CA ARG A 234 -17.90 23.16 25.45
C ARG A 234 -19.05 22.39 24.83
N GLN A 235 -20.25 22.62 25.35
CA GLN A 235 -21.44 21.92 24.87
C GLN A 235 -21.75 22.24 23.39
N GLU A 236 -21.46 23.44 22.89
CA GLU A 236 -21.67 23.80 21.47
C GLU A 236 -20.83 23.01 20.47
N GLU A 237 -19.74 22.39 20.94
CA GLU A 237 -18.81 21.59 20.14
C GLU A 237 -19.00 20.07 20.38
N SER A 238 -19.92 19.70 21.27
CA SER A 238 -20.31 18.30 21.55
C SER A 238 -21.19 17.76 20.42
N PRO A 239 -21.05 16.46 20.04
CA PRO A 239 -20.17 15.46 20.65
C PRO A 239 -18.70 15.66 20.29
N TYR A 240 -17.80 15.31 21.21
CA TYR A 240 -16.37 15.18 20.90
C TYR A 240 -16.07 13.72 20.56
N THR A 241 -15.55 13.48 19.37
CA THR A 241 -15.13 12.15 18.93
C THR A 241 -13.63 12.03 19.06
N ILE A 242 -13.18 11.27 20.06
CA ILE A 242 -11.76 11.01 20.31
C ILE A 242 -11.30 9.83 19.45
N THR A 243 -10.30 10.05 18.60
CA THR A 243 -9.89 9.08 17.56
C THR A 243 -8.53 8.44 17.82
N GLY A 244 -7.94 8.69 19.00
CA GLY A 244 -6.72 8.06 19.48
C GLY A 244 -6.50 8.34 20.96
N ASP A 245 -5.39 7.84 21.51
CA ASP A 245 -5.05 8.08 22.91
C ASP A 245 -4.79 9.57 23.16
N ILE A 246 -5.43 10.13 24.17
CA ILE A 246 -5.23 11.52 24.58
C ILE A 246 -4.55 11.58 25.94
N HIS A 247 -3.69 12.57 26.13
CA HIS A 247 -3.10 12.87 27.44
C HIS A 247 -3.07 14.37 27.71
N ILE A 248 -3.21 14.73 28.98
CA ILE A 248 -3.12 16.12 29.43
C ILE A 248 -1.69 16.36 29.91
N PRO A 249 -0.89 17.23 29.25
CA PRO A 249 0.49 17.48 29.65
C PRO A 249 0.59 18.00 31.08
N ARG A 250 1.71 17.72 31.76
CA ARG A 250 1.93 18.18 33.14
C ARG A 250 1.80 19.70 33.23
N GLY A 251 0.96 20.18 34.15
CA GLY A 251 0.73 21.61 34.36
C GLY A 251 -0.31 22.22 33.41
N ARG A 252 -0.95 21.42 32.55
CA ARG A 252 -2.15 21.79 31.79
C ARG A 252 -3.40 21.23 32.47
N THR A 253 -4.55 21.77 32.08
CA THR A 253 -5.87 21.32 32.53
C THR A 253 -6.75 21.12 31.30
N LEU A 254 -7.53 20.05 31.30
CA LEU A 254 -8.71 19.90 30.46
C LEU A 254 -9.94 20.08 31.34
N THR A 255 -10.77 21.08 31.02
CA THR A 255 -12.05 21.32 31.68
C THR A 255 -13.16 20.85 30.76
N ILE A 256 -14.02 19.97 31.25
CA ILE A 256 -15.18 19.49 30.50
C ILE A 256 -16.41 20.19 31.09
N GLU A 257 -17.07 21.03 30.31
CA GLU A 257 -18.27 21.75 30.76
C GLU A 257 -19.46 20.78 30.91
N PRO A 258 -20.43 21.09 31.81
CA PRO A 258 -21.62 20.26 31.95
C PRO A 258 -22.38 20.10 30.63
N GLY A 259 -22.72 18.87 30.26
CA GLY A 259 -23.48 18.57 29.04
C GLY A 259 -22.63 18.36 27.79
N VAL A 260 -21.30 18.36 27.94
CA VAL A 260 -20.35 17.78 26.97
C VAL A 260 -20.39 16.26 27.03
#